data_AF-A0AAW3QUE0-F1
#
_entry.id   AF-A0AAW3QUE0-F1
#
_cell.length_a   1.000
_cell.length_b   1.000
_cell.length_c   1.000
_cell.angle_alpha   90.00
_cell.angle_beta   90.00
_cell.angle_gamma   90.00
#
_symmetry.space_group_name_H-M   'P 1'
#
loop_
_entity.id
_entity.type
_entity.pdbx_description
1 polymer ?
#
loop_
_entity_poly.entity_id
_entity_poly.type
_entity_poly.pdbx_seq_one_letter_code
_entity_poly.pdbx_strand_id
1 'polypeptide(L)'
;MFASGKSADEIKQKAEEAEANRTEKFKDHFENLIVCGVYASAFFFGIVCLCWLLNIIFPDKWRWLSAAEISKLQGFVTGGVIASTALGQIKKRIQ
;
A
#
# COMPACT_ATOMS: atom_id res chain seq x y z
N MET A 1 -8.18 -52.38 -6.74
CA MET A 1 -7.74 -51.94 -8.08
C MET A 1 -8.65 -50.79 -8.50
N PHE A 2 -8.20 -49.55 -8.37
CA PHE A 2 -8.88 -48.39 -8.98
C PHE A 2 -7.88 -47.72 -9.92
N ALA A 3 -7.70 -48.34 -11.09
CA ALA A 3 -7.04 -47.69 -12.21
C ALA A 3 -8.01 -46.61 -12.73
N SER A 4 -7.83 -45.39 -12.21
CA SER A 4 -8.47 -44.19 -12.76
C SER A 4 -7.99 -44.04 -14.20
N GLY A 5 -8.86 -44.36 -15.17
CA GLY A 5 -8.58 -44.33 -16.61
C GLY A 5 -8.42 -42.92 -17.19
N LYS A 6 -7.55 -42.10 -16.58
CA LYS A 6 -7.06 -40.87 -17.20
C LYS A 6 -5.72 -41.14 -17.84
N SER A 7 -5.55 -40.68 -19.07
CA SER A 7 -4.28 -40.76 -19.80
C SER A 7 -3.19 -40.05 -18.99
N ALA A 8 -1.96 -40.55 -19.01
CA ALA A 8 -0.82 -39.91 -18.34
C ALA A 8 -0.63 -38.45 -18.78
N ASP A 9 -1.04 -38.11 -20.01
CA ASP A 9 -1.05 -36.74 -20.53
C ASP A 9 -2.13 -35.87 -19.87
N GLU A 10 -3.32 -36.40 -19.57
CA GLU A 10 -4.38 -35.64 -18.89
C GLU A 10 -4.00 -35.32 -17.43
N ILE A 11 -3.19 -36.17 -16.80
CA ILE A 11 -2.67 -35.94 -15.45
C ILE A 11 -1.59 -34.84 -15.49
N LYS A 12 -0.71 -34.85 -16.49
CA LYS A 12 0.28 -33.78 -16.69
C LYS A 12 -0.37 -32.44 -16.99
N GLN A 13 -1.34 -32.42 -17.89
CA GLN A 13 -2.02 -31.18 -18.28
C GLN A 13 -2.77 -30.58 -17.07
N LYS A 14 -3.40 -31.40 -16.24
CA LYS A 14 -4.03 -30.94 -14.99
C LYS A 14 -3.02 -30.47 -13.94
N ALA A 15 -1.83 -31.03 -13.91
CA ALA A 15 -0.77 -30.58 -13.01
C ALA A 15 -0.22 -29.21 -13.45
N GLU A 16 0.02 -29.02 -14.75
CA GLU A 16 0.45 -27.74 -15.32
C GLU A 16 -0.61 -26.64 -15.16
N GLU A 17 -1.89 -26.95 -15.40
CA GLU A 17 -3.01 -26.03 -15.13
C GLU A 17 -3.11 -25.69 -13.64
N ALA A 18 -2.88 -26.65 -12.74
CA ALA A 18 -2.89 -26.42 -11.31
C ALA A 18 -1.72 -25.52 -10.86
N GLU A 19 -0.53 -25.66 -11.44
CA GLU A 19 0.61 -24.79 -11.15
C GLU A 19 0.42 -23.37 -11.70
N ALA A 20 -0.11 -23.24 -12.91
CA ALA A 20 -0.47 -21.95 -13.49
C ALA A 20 -1.50 -21.22 -12.61
N ASN A 21 -2.55 -21.92 -12.18
CA ASN A 21 -3.60 -21.37 -11.32
C ASN A 21 -3.07 -20.96 -9.93
N ARG A 22 -2.08 -21.67 -9.38
CA ARG A 22 -1.41 -21.27 -8.12
C ARG A 22 -0.60 -20.00 -8.29
N THR A 23 0.11 -19.87 -9.41
CA THR A 23 0.91 -18.67 -9.70
C THR A 23 0.02 -17.45 -9.88
N GLU A 24 -1.11 -17.61 -10.57
CA GLU A 24 -2.09 -16.55 -10.77
C GLU A 24 -2.74 -16.12 -9.46
N LYS A 25 -3.15 -17.07 -8.59
CA LYS A 25 -3.66 -16.77 -7.24
C LYS A 25 -2.66 -16.03 -6.36
N PHE A 26 -1.38 -16.39 -6.45
CA PHE A 26 -0.33 -15.69 -5.69
C PHE A 26 -0.21 -14.24 -6.14
N LYS A 27 -0.23 -14.00 -7.46
CA LYS A 27 -0.19 -12.65 -8.03
C LYS A 27 -1.42 -11.84 -7.59
N ASP A 28 -2.61 -12.43 -7.63
CA ASP A 28 -3.86 -11.80 -7.16
C ASP A 28 -3.80 -11.43 -5.68
N HIS A 29 -3.28 -12.32 -4.83
CA HIS A 29 -3.11 -12.04 -3.41
C HIS A 29 -2.07 -10.95 -3.15
N PHE A 30 -0.99 -10.95 -3.92
CA PHE A 30 0.02 -9.91 -3.83
C PHE A 30 -0.51 -8.54 -4.26
N GLU A 31 -1.28 -8.50 -5.35
CA GLU A 31 -1.93 -7.28 -5.83
C GLU A 31 -2.93 -6.76 -4.80
N ASN A 32 -3.77 -7.63 -4.24
CA ASN A 32 -4.68 -7.26 -3.15
C ASN A 32 -3.95 -6.77 -1.90
N LEU A 33 -2.80 -7.35 -1.56
CA LEU A 33 -1.98 -6.92 -0.43
C LEU A 33 -1.39 -5.53 -0.67
N ILE A 34 -0.91 -5.25 -1.89
CA ILE A 34 -0.44 -3.92 -2.27
C ILE A 34 -1.58 -2.90 -2.17
N VAL A 35 -2.74 -3.21 -2.76
CA VAL A 35 -3.90 -2.31 -2.73
C VAL A 35 -4.34 -2.04 -1.28
N CYS A 36 -4.42 -3.09 -0.45
CA CYS A 36 -4.70 -2.95 0.97
C CYS A 36 -3.66 -2.07 1.69
N GLY A 37 -2.36 -2.28 1.40
CA GLY A 37 -1.28 -1.47 1.94
C GLY A 37 -1.35 0.00 1.53
N VAL A 38 -1.72 0.29 0.28
CA VAL A 38 -1.95 1.66 -0.21
C VAL A 38 -3.11 2.31 0.55
N TYR A 39 -4.24 1.62 0.71
CA TYR A 39 -5.36 2.17 1.50
C TYR A 39 -5.00 2.36 2.98
N ALA A 40 -4.31 1.40 3.59
CA ALA A 40 -3.89 1.49 4.98
C ALA A 40 -2.91 2.65 5.21
N SER A 41 -1.94 2.84 4.30
CA SER A 41 -1.00 3.96 4.38
C SER A 41 -1.68 5.31 4.15
N ALA A 42 -2.62 5.41 3.22
CA ALA A 42 -3.41 6.62 3.01
C ALA A 42 -4.27 6.96 4.25
N PHE A 43 -4.89 5.94 4.87
CA PHE A 43 -5.65 6.11 6.10
C PHE A 43 -4.77 6.61 7.25
N PHE A 44 -3.60 5.99 7.44
CA PHE A 44 -2.65 6.40 8.48
C PHE A 44 -2.14 7.82 8.23
N PHE A 45 -1.82 8.17 6.99
CA PHE A 45 -1.44 9.53 6.62
C PHE A 45 -2.55 10.55 6.91
N GLY A 46 -3.81 10.18 6.67
CA GLY A 46 -4.97 10.98 7.04
C GLY A 46 -5.04 11.25 8.55
N ILE A 47 -4.84 10.23 9.39
CA ILE A 47 -4.78 10.39 10.85
C ILE A 47 -3.68 11.36 11.25
N VAL A 48 -2.48 11.21 10.69
CA VAL A 48 -1.34 12.10 10.98
C VAL A 48 -1.66 13.55 10.60
N CYS A 49 -2.26 13.78 9.43
CA CYS A 49 -2.72 15.11 9.01
C CYS A 49 -3.79 15.68 9.96
N LEU A 50 -4.74 14.87 10.40
CA LEU A 50 -5.78 15.29 11.35
C LEU A 50 -5.18 15.67 12.71
N CYS A 51 -4.27 14.86 13.25
CA CYS A 51 -3.55 15.18 14.49
C CYS A 51 -2.80 16.51 14.37
N TRP A 52 -2.17 16.76 13.22
CA TRP A 52 -1.50 18.03 12.95
C TRP A 52 -2.48 19.21 12.94
N LEU A 53 -3.60 19.09 12.23
CA LEU A 53 -4.64 20.13 12.14
C LEU A 53 -5.27 20.43 13.50
N LEU A 54 -5.64 19.39 14.25
CA LEU A 54 -6.20 19.54 15.59
C LEU A 54 -5.22 20.29 16.51
N ASN A 55 -3.94 19.98 16.41
CA ASN A 55 -2.91 20.66 17.19
C ASN A 55 -2.65 22.12 16.77
N ILE A 56 -3.04 22.53 15.55
CA ILE A 56 -3.04 23.94 15.14
C ILE A 56 -4.27 24.68 15.71
N ILE A 57 -5.41 24.00 15.78
CA ILE A 57 -6.68 24.58 16.22
C ILE A 57 -6.76 24.70 17.75
N PHE A 58 -6.23 23.72 18.49
CA PHE A 58 -6.30 23.70 19.95
C PHE A 58 -5.27 24.66 20.60
N PRO A 59 -5.66 25.44 21.62
CA PRO A 59 -4.75 26.33 22.34
C PRO A 59 -3.66 25.55 23.09
N ASP A 60 -2.48 26.17 23.29
CA ASP A 60 -1.26 25.52 23.81
C ASP A 60 -1.44 24.66 25.08
N LYS A 61 -2.44 24.99 25.89
CA LYS A 61 -2.77 24.30 27.14
C LYS A 61 -3.33 22.88 26.92
N TRP A 62 -3.82 22.58 25.71
CA TRP A 62 -4.47 21.32 25.33
C TRP A 62 -3.67 20.55 24.26
N ARG A 63 -2.46 21.02 23.93
CA ARG A 63 -1.60 20.33 22.97
C ARG A 63 -1.08 19.05 23.58
N TRP A 64 -1.43 17.93 22.94
CA TRP A 64 -1.00 16.60 23.37
C TRP A 64 0.40 16.25 22.85
N LEU A 65 0.85 16.94 21.80
CA LEU A 65 2.16 16.74 21.16
C LEU A 65 3.10 17.89 21.53
N SER A 66 4.34 17.56 21.86
CA SER A 66 5.41 18.54 22.09
C SER A 66 5.79 19.27 20.80
N ALA A 67 6.37 20.47 20.93
CA ALA A 67 6.86 21.26 19.79
C ALA A 67 7.85 20.48 18.90
N ALA A 68 8.67 19.61 19.49
CA ALA A 68 9.63 18.78 18.76
C ALA A 68 8.93 17.69 17.92
N GLU A 69 7.88 17.07 18.45
CA GLU A 69 7.09 16.06 17.72
C GLU A 69 6.32 16.69 16.57
N ILE A 70 5.77 17.89 16.78
CA ILE A 70 5.07 18.66 15.75
C ILE A 70 6.02 19.00 14.60
N SER A 71 7.25 19.45 14.89
CA SER A 71 8.23 19.78 13.85
C SER A 71 8.59 18.56 13.00
N LYS A 72 8.70 17.37 13.60
CA LYS A 72 8.95 16.11 12.87
C LYS A 72 7.75 15.75 11.99
N LEU A 73 6.55 15.89 12.53
CA LEU A 73 5.30 15.54 11.86
C LEU A 73 5.00 16.49 10.69
N GLN A 74 5.28 17.79 10.86
CA GLN A 74 5.26 18.78 9.79
C GLN A 74 6.30 18.47 8.70
N GLY A 75 7.53 18.11 9.07
CA GLY A 75 8.57 17.72 8.11
C GLY A 75 8.15 16.49 7.29
N PHE A 76 7.50 15.51 7.91
CA PHE A 76 7.00 14.32 7.22
C PHE A 76 5.87 14.66 6.23
N VAL A 77 4.86 15.42 6.66
CA VAL A 77 3.72 15.81 5.82
C VAL A 77 4.17 16.71 4.67
N THR A 78 4.93 17.76 4.97
CA THR A 78 5.42 18.71 3.95
C THR A 78 6.42 18.04 3.00
N GLY A 79 7.31 17.19 3.50
CA GLY A 79 8.23 16.41 2.67
C GLY A 79 7.50 15.49 1.70
N GLY A 80 6.43 14.82 2.14
CA GLY A 80 5.58 14.00 1.27
C GLY A 80 4.87 14.82 0.17
N VAL A 81 4.35 16.00 0.50
CA VAL A 81 3.70 16.90 -0.48
C VAL A 81 4.71 17.45 -1.49
N ILE A 82 5.91 17.83 -1.04
CA ILE A 82 6.97 18.34 -1.92
C ILE A 82 7.45 17.22 -2.85
N ALA A 83 7.72 16.03 -2.32
CA ALA A 83 8.19 14.90 -3.11
C ALA A 83 7.16 14.48 -4.17
N SER A 84 5.88 14.39 -3.81
CA SER A 84 4.80 14.05 -4.76
C SER A 84 4.64 15.12 -5.85
N THR A 85 4.74 16.40 -5.50
CA THR A 85 4.69 17.49 -6.48
C THR A 85 5.89 17.46 -7.42
N ALA A 86 7.10 17.26 -6.88
CA ALA A 86 8.34 17.16 -7.66
C ALA A 86 8.31 15.97 -8.62
N LEU A 87 7.88 14.79 -8.15
CA LEU A 87 7.69 13.60 -8.98
C LEU A 87 6.68 13.84 -10.10
N GLY A 88 5.57 14.53 -9.81
CA GLY A 88 4.58 14.91 -10.82
C GLY A 88 5.14 15.85 -11.89
N GLN A 89 5.99 16.80 -11.50
CA GLN A 89 6.68 17.70 -12.43
C GLN A 89 7.72 16.96 -13.29
N ILE A 90 8.48 16.04 -12.69
CA ILE A 90 9.45 15.20 -13.41
C ILE A 90 8.73 14.30 -14.41
N LYS A 91 7.64 13.64 -14.01
CA LYS A 91 6.84 12.77 -14.89
C LYS A 91 6.27 13.52 -16.09
N LYS A 92 5.81 14.77 -15.89
CA LYS A 92 5.33 15.66 -16.97
C LYS A 92 6.41 16.10 -17.97
N ARG A 93 7.70 15.97 -17.61
CA ARG A 93 8.82 16.32 -18.49
C ARG A 93 9.46 15.10 -19.16
N ILE A 94 9.22 13.90 -18.62
CA ILE A 94 9.74 12.63 -19.15
C ILE A 94 8.73 11.98 -20.12
N GLN A 95 7.42 12.10 -19.87
CA GLN A 95 6.37 11.82 -20.87
C GLN A 95 6.17 13.01 -21.79
#